data_AF-A0A662V4Q7-F1
#
_entry.id   AF-A0A662V4Q7-F1
#
_cell.length_a   1.000
_cell.length_b   1.000
_cell.length_c   1.000
_cell.angle_alpha   90.00
_cell.angle_beta   90.00
_cell.angle_gamma   90.00
#
_symmetry.space_group_name_H-M   'P 1'
#
loop_
_entity.id
_entity.type
_entity.pdbx_description
1 polymer ?
#
loop_
_entity_poly.entity_id
_entity_poly.type
_entity_poly.pdbx_seq_one_letter_code
_entity_poly.pdbx_strand_id
1 'polypeptide(L)'
;MKLLEFRCYHCVHCCFFVDPSESPILFDDEKEMLENLGKNMGIELRFEEIIQGLWRFIIEGFCPFYNIRTRRCNIHRTKPLACKMFPLLLNPKDGTIVVSRACEWVVENWDIVTSKPVFEIFPQEFKRAVEAYTKFLQYLRK
;
A
#
# COMPACT_ATOMS: atom_id res chain seq x y z
N MET A 1 30.44 -1.52 -3.25
CA MET A 1 29.59 -0.61 -2.45
C MET A 1 28.18 -1.20 -2.45
N LYS A 2 27.64 -1.60 -1.31
CA LYS A 2 26.29 -2.21 -1.26
C LYS A 2 25.28 -1.11 -1.53
N LEU A 3 24.45 -1.27 -2.56
CA LEU A 3 23.35 -0.34 -2.86
C LEU A 3 22.41 -0.29 -1.64
N LEU A 4 22.05 0.92 -1.21
CA LEU A 4 21.09 1.11 -0.15
C LEU A 4 19.69 0.79 -0.71
N GLU A 5 19.15 -0.35 -0.31
CA GLU A 5 17.78 -0.78 -0.63
C GLU A 5 16.83 -0.31 0.47
N PHE A 6 15.59 0.01 0.09
CA PHE A 6 14.53 0.38 1.02
C PHE A 6 14.36 -0.66 2.13
N ARG A 7 14.19 -0.17 3.36
CA ARG A 7 13.85 -1.00 4.51
C ARG A 7 12.68 -0.39 5.28
N CYS A 8 11.58 -1.12 5.37
CA CYS A 8 10.47 -0.74 6.24
C CYS A 8 10.93 -0.73 7.72
N TYR A 9 10.77 0.40 8.39
CA TYR A 9 11.04 0.54 9.83
C TYR A 9 9.93 0.02 10.73
N HIS A 10 8.79 -0.39 10.17
CA HIS A 10 7.61 -0.78 10.93
C HIS A 10 7.11 0.35 11.85
N CYS A 11 7.22 1.59 11.38
CA CYS A 11 6.58 2.74 12.01
C CYS A 11 5.05 2.68 11.89
N VAL A 12 4.36 3.68 12.42
CA VAL A 12 2.90 3.74 12.48
C VAL A 12 2.27 4.40 11.25
N HIS A 13 3.02 5.27 10.57
CA HIS A 13 2.45 6.27 9.66
C HIS A 13 1.67 5.69 8.47
N CYS A 14 2.18 4.63 7.82
CA CYS A 14 1.47 4.04 6.67
C CYS A 14 0.25 3.19 7.06
N CYS A 15 0.05 2.96 8.35
CA CYS A 15 -1.09 2.21 8.88
C CYS A 15 -2.09 3.11 9.60
N PHE A 16 -1.92 4.44 9.57
CA PHE A 16 -2.82 5.40 10.17
C PHE A 16 -3.40 6.32 9.09
N PHE A 17 -4.72 6.43 9.06
CA PHE A 17 -5.48 7.12 8.02
C PHE A 17 -6.37 8.19 8.65
N VAL A 18 -6.31 9.40 8.12
CA VAL A 18 -7.15 10.51 8.57
C VAL A 18 -8.29 10.75 7.60
N ASP A 19 -8.00 10.65 6.30
CA ASP A 19 -8.98 10.87 5.25
C ASP A 19 -9.23 9.56 4.47
N PRO A 20 -10.49 9.16 4.23
CA PRO A 20 -10.80 7.99 3.42
C PRO A 20 -10.15 7.99 2.02
N SER A 21 -9.88 9.14 1.42
CA SER A 21 -9.18 9.24 0.13
C SER A 21 -7.72 8.76 0.18
N GLU A 22 -7.11 8.69 1.37
CA GLU A 22 -5.78 8.12 1.59
C GLU A 22 -5.81 6.59 1.74
N SER A 23 -7.02 6.03 1.87
CA SER A 23 -7.18 4.60 2.13
C SER A 23 -6.77 3.75 0.92
N PRO A 24 -6.31 2.51 1.16
CA PRO A 24 -5.90 1.60 0.09
C PRO A 24 -7.04 1.32 -0.89
N ILE A 25 -6.69 1.32 -2.18
CA ILE A 25 -7.54 0.81 -3.26
C ILE A 25 -7.24 -0.67 -3.43
N LEU A 26 -8.30 -1.47 -3.58
CA LEU A 26 -8.28 -2.92 -3.66
C LEU A 26 -8.93 -3.40 -4.95
N PHE A 27 -8.43 -4.52 -5.45
CA PHE A 27 -9.11 -5.34 -6.46
C PHE A 27 -10.05 -6.34 -5.78
N ASP A 28 -10.98 -6.93 -6.54
CA ASP A 28 -11.97 -7.89 -6.00
C ASP A 28 -11.35 -9.03 -5.19
N ASP A 29 -10.30 -9.64 -5.71
CA ASP A 29 -9.57 -10.75 -5.06
C ASP A 29 -8.92 -10.31 -3.74
N GLU A 30 -8.46 -9.06 -3.68
CA GLU A 30 -7.88 -8.51 -2.45
C GLU A 30 -8.96 -8.17 -1.42
N LYS A 31 -10.08 -7.63 -1.87
CA LYS A 31 -11.25 -7.33 -1.02
C LYS A 31 -11.80 -8.62 -0.41
N GLU A 32 -12.01 -9.66 -1.20
CA GLU A 32 -12.46 -10.98 -0.72
C GLU A 32 -11.46 -11.59 0.27
N MET A 33 -10.16 -11.54 -0.05
CA MET A 33 -9.11 -12.01 0.86
C MET A 33 -9.16 -11.26 2.21
N LEU A 34 -9.32 -9.93 2.20
CA LEU A 34 -9.40 -9.15 3.44
C LEU A 34 -10.68 -9.46 4.23
N GLU A 35 -11.84 -9.62 3.57
CA GLU A 35 -13.09 -10.03 4.24
C GLU A 35 -12.93 -11.35 4.98
N ASN A 36 -12.32 -12.35 4.32
CA ASN A 36 -12.03 -13.64 4.93
C ASN A 36 -11.09 -13.52 6.14
N LEU A 37 -10.04 -12.71 6.02
CA LEU A 37 -9.12 -12.44 7.13
C LEU A 37 -9.81 -11.72 8.29
N GLY A 38 -10.62 -10.70 8.00
CA GLY A 38 -11.39 -9.96 8.98
C GLY A 38 -12.35 -10.86 9.75
N LYS A 39 -13.14 -11.66 9.03
CA LYS A 39 -14.06 -12.64 9.62
C LYS A 39 -13.34 -13.63 10.54
N ASN A 40 -12.21 -14.19 10.10
CA ASN A 40 -11.42 -15.12 10.91
C ASN A 40 -10.82 -14.49 12.17
N MET A 41 -10.62 -13.17 12.16
CA MET A 41 -10.08 -12.41 13.29
C MET A 41 -11.17 -11.75 14.15
N GLY A 42 -12.46 -11.88 13.78
CA GLY A 42 -13.56 -11.19 14.45
C GLY A 42 -13.51 -9.67 14.26
N ILE A 43 -12.97 -9.20 13.15
CA ILE A 43 -12.81 -7.78 12.81
C ILE A 43 -13.84 -7.40 11.75
N GLU A 44 -14.59 -6.34 12.01
CA GLU A 44 -15.46 -5.71 11.02
C GLU A 44 -14.64 -4.80 10.09
N LEU A 45 -14.83 -4.98 8.77
CA LEU A 45 -14.16 -4.21 7.74
C LEU A 45 -15.19 -3.45 6.92
N ARG A 46 -14.87 -2.22 6.52
CA ARG A 46 -15.72 -1.38 5.67
C ARG A 46 -15.08 -1.20 4.31
N PHE A 47 -15.89 -1.34 3.27
CA PHE A 47 -15.47 -1.15 1.88
C PHE A 47 -16.48 -0.28 1.14
N GLU A 48 -15.98 0.53 0.21
CA GLU A 48 -16.79 1.36 -0.68
C GLU A 48 -16.42 1.02 -2.13
N GLU A 49 -17.38 0.65 -2.95
CA GLU A 49 -17.13 0.42 -4.37
C GLU A 49 -16.95 1.75 -5.09
N ILE A 50 -15.84 1.90 -5.83
CA ILE A 50 -15.52 3.13 -6.57
C ILE A 50 -16.05 3.02 -8.00
N ILE A 51 -15.70 1.91 -8.65
CA ILE A 51 -16.22 1.44 -9.93
C ILE A 51 -16.24 -0.09 -9.87
N GLN A 52 -16.94 -0.74 -10.81
CA GLN A 52 -17.13 -2.19 -10.81
C GLN A 52 -15.80 -2.94 -10.59
N GLY A 53 -15.70 -3.57 -9.41
CA GLY A 53 -14.57 -4.38 -8.98
C GLY A 53 -13.30 -3.66 -8.51
N LEU A 54 -13.37 -2.34 -8.32
CA LEU A 54 -12.39 -1.55 -7.58
C LEU A 54 -13.03 -1.00 -6.30
N TRP A 55 -12.38 -1.30 -5.17
CA TRP A 55 -12.91 -1.01 -3.84
C TRP A 55 -11.96 -0.12 -3.07
N ARG A 56 -12.49 0.83 -2.31
CA ARG A 56 -11.77 1.55 -1.27
C ARG A 56 -11.92 0.80 0.04
N PHE A 57 -10.81 0.54 0.73
CA PHE A 57 -10.84 -0.05 2.07
C PHE A 57 -10.96 1.05 3.12
N ILE A 58 -12.16 1.32 3.60
CA ILE A 58 -12.42 2.45 4.51
C ILE A 58 -11.80 2.18 5.88
N ILE A 59 -10.76 2.96 6.22
CA ILE A 59 -10.08 2.91 7.51
C ILE A 59 -10.16 4.30 8.15
N GLU A 60 -10.64 4.35 9.39
CA GLU A 60 -10.64 5.56 10.22
C GLU A 60 -9.66 5.35 11.37
N GLY A 61 -8.55 6.10 11.36
CA GLY A 61 -7.46 5.90 12.30
C GLY A 61 -6.57 4.71 11.91
N PHE A 62 -6.31 3.78 12.84
CA PHE A 62 -5.41 2.67 12.57
C PHE A 62 -6.04 1.58 11.71
N CYS A 63 -5.28 1.06 10.75
CA CYS A 63 -5.62 -0.14 10.00
C CYS A 63 -5.96 -1.26 11.00
N PRO A 64 -7.09 -1.96 10.83
CA PRO A 64 -7.54 -2.95 11.79
C PRO A 64 -6.59 -4.17 11.86
N PHE A 65 -5.75 -4.37 10.84
CA PHE A 65 -4.71 -5.40 10.86
C PHE A 65 -3.39 -4.94 11.51
N TYR A 66 -3.27 -3.68 11.90
CA TYR A 66 -2.07 -3.14 12.55
C TYR A 66 -2.14 -3.34 14.06
N ASN A 67 -1.17 -4.06 14.61
CA ASN A 67 -1.01 -4.21 16.04
C ASN A 67 -0.10 -3.10 16.57
N ILE A 68 -0.69 -2.12 17.26
CA ILE A 68 0.02 -0.96 17.82
C ILE A 68 1.06 -1.38 18.87
N ARG A 69 0.78 -2.43 19.66
CA ARG A 69 1.67 -2.89 20.73
C ARG A 69 2.96 -3.49 20.17
N THR A 70 2.85 -4.29 19.11
CA THR A 70 4.01 -4.93 18.47
C THR A 70 4.60 -4.10 17.34
N ARG A 71 3.88 -3.05 16.90
CA ARG A 71 4.15 -2.26 15.71
C ARG A 71 4.25 -3.11 14.44
N ARG A 72 3.38 -4.12 14.30
CA ARG A 72 3.38 -5.05 13.17
C ARG A 72 2.02 -5.18 12.54
N CYS A 73 2.00 -5.36 11.22
CA CYS A 73 0.81 -5.78 10.50
C CYS A 73 0.64 -7.30 10.64
N ASN A 74 -0.50 -7.74 11.16
CA ASN A 74 -0.82 -9.16 11.34
C ASN A 74 -0.93 -9.90 10.00
N ILE A 75 -1.22 -9.19 8.91
CA ILE A 75 -1.33 -9.73 7.55
C ILE A 75 -0.15 -9.33 6.66
N HIS A 76 1.02 -9.00 7.24
CA HIS A 76 2.13 -8.38 6.49
C HIS A 76 2.54 -9.13 5.20
N ARG A 77 2.45 -10.47 5.21
CA ARG A 77 2.78 -11.33 4.05
C ARG A 77 1.70 -11.34 2.97
N THR A 78 0.44 -11.19 3.37
CA THR A 78 -0.73 -11.26 2.48
C THR A 78 -1.36 -9.90 2.21
N LYS A 79 -0.78 -8.81 2.72
CA LYS A 79 -1.31 -7.44 2.57
C LYS A 79 -1.61 -7.07 1.09
N PRO A 80 -2.57 -6.17 0.83
CA PRO A 80 -2.91 -5.72 -0.52
C PRO A 80 -1.74 -5.09 -1.27
N LEU A 81 -1.82 -5.02 -2.59
CA LEU A 81 -0.85 -4.42 -3.50
C LEU A 81 -0.56 -2.98 -3.14
N ALA A 82 -1.60 -2.19 -2.83
CA ALA A 82 -1.44 -0.82 -2.34
C ALA A 82 -0.52 -0.74 -1.11
N CYS A 83 -0.66 -1.68 -0.18
CA CYS A 83 0.21 -1.77 1.01
C CYS A 83 1.59 -2.39 0.70
N LYS A 84 1.70 -3.25 -0.32
CA LYS A 84 2.97 -3.86 -0.75
C LYS A 84 3.85 -2.90 -1.54
N MET A 85 3.27 -1.96 -2.27
CA MET A 85 4.02 -0.96 -3.05
C MET A 85 4.42 0.28 -2.23
N PHE A 86 3.84 0.52 -1.06
CA PHE A 86 4.26 1.62 -0.19
C PHE A 86 5.76 1.49 0.17
N PRO A 87 6.58 2.55 0.00
CA PRO A 87 6.21 3.97 -0.05
C PRO A 87 5.93 4.57 -1.43
N LEU A 88 5.87 3.75 -2.47
CA LEU A 88 5.48 4.21 -3.81
C LEU A 88 3.96 4.37 -3.88
N LEU A 89 3.51 5.50 -4.42
CA LEU A 89 2.11 5.80 -4.71
C LEU A 89 1.94 5.82 -6.22
N LEU A 90 0.96 5.07 -6.72
CA LEU A 90 0.63 4.97 -8.13
C LEU A 90 -0.58 5.85 -8.43
N ASN A 91 -0.48 6.71 -9.44
CA ASN A 91 -1.63 7.31 -10.10
C ASN A 91 -2.12 6.38 -11.21
N PRO A 92 -3.28 5.71 -11.06
CA PRO A 92 -3.75 4.77 -12.08
C PRO A 92 -4.21 5.46 -13.37
N LYS A 93 -4.42 6.78 -13.38
CA LYS A 93 -4.87 7.52 -14.58
C LYS A 93 -3.79 7.64 -15.65
N ASP A 94 -2.55 7.85 -15.24
CA ASP A 94 -1.42 8.13 -16.14
C ASP A 94 -0.20 7.22 -15.88
N GLY A 95 -0.29 6.34 -14.88
CA GLY A 95 0.80 5.43 -14.51
C GLY A 95 1.94 6.11 -13.74
N THR A 96 1.79 7.38 -13.35
CA THR A 96 2.82 8.10 -12.59
C THR A 96 3.04 7.44 -11.23
N ILE A 97 4.31 7.24 -10.88
CA ILE A 97 4.71 6.74 -9.56
C ILE A 97 5.42 7.88 -8.82
N VAL A 98 4.96 8.19 -7.62
CA VAL A 98 5.58 9.17 -6.72
C VAL A 98 6.01 8.49 -5.41
N VAL A 99 7.02 9.04 -4.74
CA VAL A 99 7.52 8.52 -3.46
C VAL A 99 6.89 9.29 -2.30
N SER A 100 6.24 8.59 -1.39
CA SER A 100 5.59 9.20 -0.22
C SER A 100 6.60 9.59 0.86
N ARG A 101 6.54 10.85 1.30
CA ARG A 101 7.28 11.37 2.46
C ARG A 101 6.66 10.99 3.81
N ALA A 102 5.52 10.29 3.81
CA ALA A 102 4.96 9.73 5.04
C ALA A 102 5.81 8.56 5.59
N CYS A 103 6.74 8.02 4.79
CA CYS A 103 7.66 6.98 5.24
C CYS A 103 8.91 7.57 5.90
N GLU A 104 9.15 7.23 7.16
CA GLU A 104 10.33 7.68 7.92
C GLU A 104 11.65 7.34 7.21
N TRP A 105 11.78 6.12 6.69
CA TRP A 105 12.98 5.70 5.96
C TRP A 105 13.24 6.61 4.75
N VAL A 106 12.19 6.99 4.02
CA VAL A 106 12.31 7.89 2.86
C VAL A 106 12.79 9.26 3.30
N VAL A 107 12.25 9.79 4.40
CA VAL A 107 12.64 11.10 4.93
C VAL A 107 14.09 11.11 5.39
N GLU A 108 14.54 10.07 6.10
CA GLU A 108 15.91 9.94 6.57
C GLU A 108 16.93 9.74 5.43
N ASN A 109 16.50 9.16 4.31
CA ASN A 109 17.37 8.82 3.17
C ASN A 109 17.05 9.66 1.93
N TRP A 110 16.49 10.87 2.12
CA TRP A 110 15.95 11.69 1.02
C TRP A 110 16.96 12.02 -0.08
N ASP A 111 18.21 12.28 0.29
CA ASP A 111 19.28 12.58 -0.69
C ASP A 111 19.55 11.38 -1.61
N ILE A 112 19.42 10.16 -1.09
CA ILE A 112 19.60 8.93 -1.88
C ILE A 112 18.35 8.68 -2.72
N VAL A 113 17.17 8.87 -2.13
CA VAL A 113 15.86 8.72 -2.81
C VAL A 113 15.76 9.62 -4.05
N THR A 114 16.30 10.83 -3.98
CA THR A 114 16.21 11.81 -5.07
C THR A 114 17.36 11.74 -6.08
N SER A 115 18.47 11.08 -5.74
CA SER A 115 19.65 10.98 -6.61
C SER A 115 19.70 9.76 -7.52
N LYS A 116 18.76 8.81 -7.38
CA LYS A 116 18.75 7.57 -8.18
C LYS A 116 17.37 7.23 -8.73
N PRO A 117 17.30 6.39 -9.77
CA PRO A 117 16.02 5.87 -10.24
C PRO A 117 15.26 5.10 -9.16
N VAL A 118 13.93 5.29 -9.11
CA VAL A 118 13.04 4.67 -8.12
C VAL A 118 13.20 3.15 -8.05
N PHE A 119 13.33 2.48 -9.19
CA PHE A 119 13.43 1.01 -9.26
C PHE A 119 14.74 0.46 -8.68
N GLU A 120 15.80 1.27 -8.54
CA GLU A 120 17.05 0.83 -7.90
C GLU A 120 16.94 0.82 -6.37
N ILE A 121 16.16 1.75 -5.81
CA ILE A 121 16.01 1.93 -4.37
C ILE A 121 14.86 1.07 -3.83
N PHE A 122 13.79 0.96 -4.61
CA PHE A 122 12.54 0.30 -4.24
C PHE A 122 12.21 -0.86 -5.22
N PRO A 123 13.12 -1.82 -5.45
CA PRO A 123 12.94 -2.81 -6.51
C PRO A 123 11.70 -3.68 -6.31
N GLN A 124 11.43 -4.07 -5.06
CA GLN A 124 10.26 -4.89 -4.74
C GLN A 124 8.96 -4.07 -4.82
N GLU A 125 8.94 -2.88 -4.23
CA GLU A 125 7.77 -2.02 -4.25
C GLU A 125 7.43 -1.57 -5.68
N PHE A 126 8.44 -1.27 -6.50
CA PHE A 126 8.26 -0.90 -7.91
C PHE A 126 7.64 -2.05 -8.70
N LYS A 127 8.10 -3.29 -8.47
CA LYS A 127 7.46 -4.49 -9.06
C LYS A 127 5.97 -4.57 -8.69
N ARG A 128 5.61 -4.26 -7.44
CA ARG A 128 4.22 -4.27 -6.97
C ARG A 128 3.39 -3.12 -7.54
N ALA A 129 3.99 -1.95 -7.75
CA ALA A 129 3.34 -0.83 -8.42
C ALA A 129 3.03 -1.16 -9.89
N VAL A 130 3.97 -1.80 -10.61
CA VAL A 130 3.75 -2.26 -11.99
C VAL A 130 2.66 -3.35 -12.06
N GLU A 131 2.66 -4.28 -11.10
CA GLU A 131 1.60 -5.29 -10.95
C GLU A 131 0.23 -4.63 -10.74
N ALA A 132 0.14 -3.66 -9.82
CA ALA A 132 -1.08 -2.91 -9.57
C ALA A 132 -1.55 -2.14 -10.81
N TYR A 133 -0.65 -1.43 -11.51
CA TYR A 133 -0.98 -0.70 -12.73
C TYR A 133 -1.51 -1.63 -13.83
N THR A 134 -0.90 -2.79 -14.00
CA THR A 134 -1.36 -3.80 -14.96
C THR A 134 -2.78 -4.27 -14.64
N LYS A 135 -3.10 -4.51 -13.35
CA LYS A 135 -4.47 -4.85 -12.93
C LYS A 135 -5.43 -3.68 -13.18
N PHE A 136 -5.06 -2.43 -12.85
CA PHE A 136 -5.90 -1.26 -13.16
C PHE A 136 -6.26 -1.16 -14.64
N LEU A 137 -5.29 -1.38 -15.54
CA LEU A 137 -5.55 -1.35 -16.99
C LEU A 137 -6.55 -2.45 -17.43
N GLN A 138 -6.61 -3.58 -16.74
CA GLN A 138 -7.60 -4.63 -17.03
C GLN A 138 -9.01 -4.21 -16.60
N TYR A 139 -9.14 -3.49 -15.49
CA TYR A 139 -10.42 -2.99 -15.01
C TYR A 139 -10.94 -1.80 -15.84
N LEU A 140 -10.06 -0.89 -16.28
CA LEU A 140 -10.43 0.26 -17.10
C LEU A 140 -10.82 -0.10 -18.55
N ARG A 141 -10.55 -1.33 -18.98
CA ARG A 141 -10.90 -1.85 -20.33
C ARG A 141 -12.20 -2.66 -20.35
N LYS A 142 -12.77 -2.98 -19.19
CA LYS A 142 -14.08 -3.63 -19.08
C LYS A 142 -15.18 -2.58 -19.16
#